data_AF-A0A3S1R4A8-F1
#
_entry.id   AF-A0A3S1R4A8-F1
#
_cell.length_a   1.000
_cell.length_b   1.000
_cell.length_c   1.000
_cell.angle_alpha   90.00
_cell.angle_beta   90.00
_cell.angle_gamma   90.00
#
_symmetry.space_group_name_H-M   'P 1'
#
loop_
_entity.id
_entity.type
_entity.pdbx_description
1 polymer ?
#
loop_
_entity_poly.entity_id
_entity_poly.type
_entity_poly.pdbx_seq_one_letter_code
_entity_poly.pdbx_strand_id
1 'polypeptide(L)'
;MPNKMLIDASHPEETRVVVIRGNRIEEFDFESQDKKQLKGNIYLARVTRVEPSLQAAFVEYGGNRHGFLAFSEIHPDYYQIPVADRQALLRAEAQEAEDEENEDGDGDDRQSRDRGRRGRRRGGKPRDRGEHKRDAADSGEASDAADEAEEGADAGVEDISHTSEIIEHAAD
;
A
#
# COMPACT_ATOMS: atom_id res chain seq x y z
N MET A 1 -10.71 -8.11 -32.28
CA MET A 1 -9.78 -9.25 -32.29
C MET A 1 -9.66 -9.78 -30.86
N PRO A 2 -9.65 -11.10 -30.65
CA PRO A 2 -9.52 -11.67 -29.31
C PRO A 2 -8.11 -11.45 -28.75
N ASN A 3 -8.01 -11.24 -27.44
CA ASN A 3 -6.76 -11.28 -26.71
C ASN A 3 -6.35 -12.75 -26.55
N LYS A 4 -5.08 -13.08 -26.76
CA LYS A 4 -4.54 -14.43 -26.54
C LYS A 4 -3.45 -14.37 -25.48
N MET A 5 -3.41 -15.37 -24.61
CA MET A 5 -2.34 -15.56 -23.64
C MET A 5 -1.46 -16.72 -24.12
N LEU A 6 -0.16 -16.49 -24.27
CA LEU A 6 0.84 -17.48 -24.66
C LEU A 6 1.73 -17.76 -23.44
N ILE A 7 1.99 -19.04 -23.16
CA ILE A 7 2.82 -19.48 -22.04
C ILE A 7 3.93 -20.36 -22.62
N ASP A 8 5.18 -19.98 -22.37
CA ASP A 8 6.37 -20.78 -22.72
C ASP A 8 7.03 -21.27 -21.43
N ALA A 9 7.10 -22.60 -21.30
CA ALA A 9 7.74 -23.31 -20.20
C ALA A 9 8.78 -24.31 -20.72
N SER A 10 9.34 -24.06 -21.92
CA SER A 10 10.34 -24.93 -22.55
C SER A 10 11.68 -24.93 -21.81
N HIS A 11 11.99 -23.81 -21.15
CA HIS A 11 13.21 -23.61 -20.36
C HIS A 11 12.85 -23.84 -18.88
N PRO A 12 13.43 -24.84 -18.19
CA PRO A 12 13.10 -25.11 -16.78
C PRO A 12 13.47 -23.97 -15.83
N GLU A 13 14.44 -23.13 -16.22
CA GLU A 13 14.92 -21.98 -15.45
C GLU A 13 13.96 -20.79 -15.42
N GLU A 14 13.08 -20.67 -16.42
CA GLU A 14 12.18 -19.53 -16.56
C GLU A 14 10.85 -19.89 -17.23
N THR A 15 9.75 -19.36 -16.71
CA THR A 15 8.44 -19.42 -17.38
C THR A 15 8.08 -18.04 -17.90
N ARG A 16 7.66 -17.93 -19.17
CA ARG A 16 7.31 -16.67 -19.81
C ARG A 16 5.83 -16.64 -20.17
N VAL A 17 5.14 -15.56 -19.83
CA VAL A 17 3.72 -15.35 -20.14
C VAL A 17 3.56 -14.07 -20.96
N VAL A 18 2.86 -14.16 -22.08
CA VAL A 18 2.66 -13.03 -23.00
C VAL A 18 1.18 -12.89 -23.32
N VAL A 19 0.62 -11.69 -23.13
CA VAL A 19 -0.73 -11.36 -23.59
C VAL A 19 -0.61 -10.56 -24.88
N ILE A 20 -1.20 -11.08 -25.96
CA ILE A 20 -1.18 -10.49 -27.29
C ILE A 20 -2.58 -10.07 -27.75
N ARG A 21 -2.65 -8.96 -28.47
CA ARG A 21 -3.85 -8.50 -29.17
C ARG A 21 -3.54 -8.36 -30.66
N GLY A 22 -4.02 -9.31 -31.46
CA GLY A 22 -3.63 -9.42 -32.87
C GLY A 22 -2.15 -9.80 -32.99
N ASN A 23 -1.33 -8.87 -33.50
CA ASN A 23 0.13 -9.02 -33.64
C ASN A 23 0.94 -8.14 -32.68
N ARG A 24 0.28 -7.47 -31.73
CA ARG A 24 0.93 -6.61 -30.74
C ARG A 24 0.98 -7.29 -29.38
N ILE A 25 2.12 -7.19 -28.71
CA ILE A 25 2.29 -7.57 -27.31
C ILE A 25 1.73 -6.44 -26.45
N GLU A 26 0.80 -6.78 -25.56
CA GLU A 26 0.23 -5.85 -24.58
C GLU A 26 0.97 -6.00 -23.25
N GLU A 27 1.13 -7.24 -22.77
CA GLU A 27 1.81 -7.55 -21.50
C GLU A 27 2.79 -8.71 -21.69
N PHE A 28 3.92 -8.63 -20.99
CA PHE A 28 4.96 -9.65 -20.95
C PHE A 28 5.43 -9.77 -19.51
N ASP A 29 5.39 -10.99 -18.97
CA ASP A 29 5.89 -11.31 -17.64
C ASP A 29 6.76 -12.58 -17.70
N PHE A 30 7.73 -12.70 -16.79
CA PHE A 30 8.54 -13.89 -16.67
C PHE A 30 8.83 -14.21 -15.20
N GLU A 31 8.79 -15.50 -14.88
CA GLU A 31 9.08 -16.01 -13.55
C GLU A 31 10.35 -16.86 -13.62
N SER A 32 11.33 -16.54 -12.77
CA SER A 32 12.57 -17.32 -12.63
C SER A 32 12.42 -18.34 -11.50
N GLN A 33 13.00 -19.53 -11.70
CA GLN A 33 12.96 -20.61 -10.71
C GLN A 33 13.73 -20.28 -9.41
N ASP A 34 14.74 -19.40 -9.49
CA ASP A 34 15.68 -19.15 -8.39
C ASP A 34 15.07 -18.37 -7.22
N LYS A 35 13.97 -17.64 -7.45
CA LYS A 35 13.33 -16.81 -6.42
C LYS A 35 11.83 -17.02 -6.41
N LYS A 36 11.38 -17.94 -5.56
CA LYS A 36 9.94 -18.10 -5.27
C LYS A 36 9.40 -16.85 -4.60
N GLN A 37 8.46 -16.18 -5.24
CA GLN A 37 7.73 -15.08 -4.65
C GLN A 37 6.76 -15.64 -3.60
N LEU A 38 7.00 -15.32 -2.33
CA LEU A 38 6.12 -15.72 -1.22
C LEU A 38 5.02 -14.67 -0.94
N LYS A 39 5.14 -13.48 -1.52
CA LYS A 39 4.20 -12.37 -1.34
C LYS A 39 2.86 -12.71 -2.01
N GLY A 40 1.76 -12.60 -1.27
CA GLY A 40 0.41 -12.88 -1.77
C GLY A 40 -0.03 -14.33 -1.61
N ASN A 41 0.86 -15.22 -1.15
CA ASN A 41 0.50 -16.62 -0.91
C ASN A 41 -0.41 -16.74 0.32
N ILE A 42 -1.34 -17.69 0.24
CA ILE A 42 -2.30 -18.00 1.31
C ILE A 42 -1.93 -19.36 1.91
N TYR A 43 -1.79 -19.40 3.23
CA TYR A 43 -1.41 -20.60 3.96
C TYR A 43 -2.44 -20.93 5.04
N LEU A 44 -2.68 -22.22 5.25
CA LEU A 44 -3.23 -22.69 6.51
C LEU A 44 -2.07 -22.76 7.52
N ALA A 45 -2.09 -21.90 8.53
CA ALA A 45 -1.02 -21.76 9.51
C ALA A 45 -1.51 -22.06 10.93
N ARG A 46 -0.57 -22.30 11.84
CA ARG A 46 -0.84 -22.51 13.27
C ARG A 46 -0.20 -21.39 14.09
N VAL A 47 -0.94 -20.85 15.06
CA VAL A 47 -0.38 -19.89 16.03
C VAL A 47 0.59 -20.61 16.96
N THR A 48 1.83 -20.14 17.07
CA THR A 48 2.85 -20.73 17.94
C THR A 48 2.89 -20.07 19.30
N ARG A 49 2.80 -18.73 19.34
CA ARG A 49 2.73 -17.94 20.56
C ARG A 49 2.03 -16.61 20.31
N VAL A 50 1.47 -16.04 21.37
CA VAL A 50 0.86 -14.71 21.37
C VAL A 50 1.74 -13.79 22.21
N GLU A 51 2.07 -12.61 21.67
CA GLU A 51 2.90 -11.59 22.32
C GLU A 51 2.05 -10.35 22.60
N PRO A 52 1.49 -10.21 23.83
CA PRO A 52 0.63 -9.07 24.18
C PRO A 52 1.35 -7.73 24.06
N SER A 53 2.65 -7.70 24.39
CA SER A 53 3.48 -6.50 24.31
C SER A 53 3.58 -5.93 22.90
N LEU A 54 3.58 -6.81 21.89
CA LEU A 54 3.62 -6.43 20.48
C LEU A 54 2.21 -6.30 19.87
N GLN A 55 1.17 -6.63 20.64
CA GLN A 55 -0.20 -6.82 20.13
C GLN A 55 -0.20 -7.67 18.86
N ALA A 56 0.48 -8.82 18.91
CA ALA A 56 0.69 -9.67 17.75
C ALA A 56 0.77 -11.15 18.13
N ALA A 57 0.65 -12.01 17.12
CA ALA A 57 0.86 -13.45 17.23
C ALA A 57 1.95 -13.89 16.25
N PHE A 58 2.74 -14.87 16.66
CA PHE A 58 3.67 -15.55 15.77
C PHE A 58 2.99 -16.80 15.20
N VAL A 59 3.11 -17.01 13.89
CA VAL A 59 2.47 -18.10 13.16
C VAL A 59 3.49 -18.99 12.47
N GLU A 60 3.26 -20.29 12.49
CA GLU A 60 3.99 -21.29 11.72
C GLU A 60 3.20 -21.61 10.45
N TYR A 61 3.74 -21.20 9.30
CA TYR A 61 3.13 -21.39 7.98
C TYR A 61 3.98 -22.29 7.05
N GLY A 62 4.99 -22.98 7.61
CA GLY A 62 5.91 -23.87 6.86
C GLY A 62 7.13 -23.17 6.26
N GLY A 63 7.38 -21.90 6.57
CA GLY A 63 8.61 -21.19 6.20
C GLY A 63 9.75 -21.40 7.21
N ASN A 64 10.96 -20.97 6.83
CA ASN A 64 12.17 -21.07 7.68
C ASN A 64 12.09 -20.19 8.95
N ARG A 65 11.19 -19.21 8.98
CA ARG A 65 10.95 -18.31 10.12
C ARG A 65 9.46 -18.23 10.39
N HIS A 66 9.09 -18.01 11.64
CA HIS A 66 7.71 -17.72 12.00
C HIS A 66 7.25 -16.43 11.33
N GLY A 67 6.00 -16.44 10.88
CA GLY A 67 5.32 -15.26 10.40
C GLY A 67 4.92 -14.38 11.58
N PHE A 68 4.87 -13.09 11.33
CA PHE A 68 4.36 -12.10 12.26
C PHE A 68 2.95 -11.73 11.81
N LEU A 69 1.98 -11.79 12.72
CA LEU A 69 0.59 -11.43 12.47
C LEU A 69 0.15 -10.40 13.51
N ALA A 70 -0.03 -9.16 13.08
CA ALA A 70 -0.48 -8.09 13.98
C ALA A 70 -1.96 -8.30 14.36
N PHE A 71 -2.36 -7.87 15.56
CA PHE A 71 -3.73 -8.04 16.03
C PHE A 71 -4.77 -7.32 15.14
N SER A 72 -4.42 -6.16 14.60
CA SER A 72 -5.27 -5.39 13.67
C SER A 72 -5.51 -6.09 12.32
N GLU A 73 -4.70 -7.08 11.95
CA GLU A 73 -4.81 -7.82 10.69
C GLU A 73 -5.58 -9.15 10.86
N ILE A 74 -6.07 -9.44 12.07
CA ILE A 74 -6.84 -10.66 12.37
C ILE A 74 -8.32 -10.36 12.16
N HIS A 75 -8.93 -11.06 11.20
CA HIS A 75 -10.37 -10.95 10.93
C HIS A 75 -11.21 -11.31 12.18
N PRO A 76 -12.31 -10.57 12.48
CA PRO A 76 -13.14 -10.79 13.67
C PRO A 76 -13.67 -12.23 13.81
N ASP A 77 -13.80 -12.98 12.72
CA ASP A 77 -14.20 -14.41 12.74
C ASP A 77 -13.24 -15.33 13.49
N TYR A 78 -11.99 -14.91 13.70
CA TYR A 78 -11.04 -15.69 14.47
C TYR A 78 -11.03 -15.34 15.96
N TYR A 79 -11.76 -14.29 16.38
CA TYR A 79 -11.80 -13.91 17.79
C TYR A 79 -12.56 -14.94 18.61
N GLN A 80 -12.13 -15.20 19.84
CA GLN A 80 -12.87 -16.07 20.75
C GLN A 80 -13.88 -15.25 21.56
N ILE A 81 -14.88 -14.71 20.86
CA ILE A 81 -15.97 -13.92 21.44
C ILE A 81 -17.34 -14.57 21.18
N PRO A 82 -18.34 -14.30 22.04
CA PRO A 82 -19.72 -14.70 21.80
C PRO A 82 -20.21 -14.26 20.42
N VAL A 83 -21.10 -15.06 19.83
CA VAL A 83 -21.62 -14.84 18.47
C VAL A 83 -22.32 -13.49 18.33
N ALA A 84 -23.03 -13.04 19.38
CA ALA A 84 -23.71 -11.75 19.39
C ALA A 84 -22.73 -10.58 19.22
N ASP A 85 -21.62 -10.60 19.95
CA ASP A 85 -20.59 -9.55 19.91
C ASP A 85 -19.87 -9.54 18.56
N ARG A 86 -19.59 -10.73 18.00
CA ARG A 86 -18.99 -10.87 16.66
C ARG A 86 -19.89 -10.29 15.57
N GLN A 87 -21.18 -10.57 15.62
CA GLN A 87 -22.15 -10.03 14.65
C GLN A 87 -22.28 -8.51 14.76
N ALA A 88 -22.16 -7.95 15.97
CA ALA A 88 -22.15 -6.51 16.15
C ALA A 88 -20.92 -5.86 15.49
N LEU A 89 -19.73 -6.47 15.64
CA LEU A 89 -18.51 -5.99 15.01
C LEU A 89 -18.58 -6.04 13.48
N LEU A 90 -19.01 -7.18 12.90
CA LEU A 90 -19.14 -7.31 11.45
C LEU A 90 -20.16 -6.34 10.86
N ARG A 91 -21.26 -6.06 11.57
CA ARG A 91 -22.26 -5.09 11.12
C ARG A 91 -21.69 -3.66 11.16
N ALA A 92 -20.91 -3.34 12.19
CA ALA A 92 -20.28 -2.02 12.29
C ALA A 92 -19.29 -1.80 11.16
N GLU A 93 -18.43 -2.78 10.86
CA GLU A 93 -17.47 -2.72 9.75
C GLU A 93 -18.17 -2.59 8.38
N ALA A 94 -19.26 -3.34 8.18
CA ALA A 94 -20.05 -3.23 6.95
C ALA A 94 -20.72 -1.86 6.81
N GLN A 95 -21.25 -1.30 7.91
CA GLN A 95 -21.88 0.01 7.91
C GLN A 95 -20.87 1.13 7.62
N GLU A 96 -19.67 1.05 8.21
CA GLU A 96 -18.60 2.03 7.98
C GLU A 96 -18.13 2.02 6.52
N ALA A 97 -17.99 0.84 5.91
CA ALA A 97 -17.69 0.72 4.49
C ALA A 97 -18.80 1.29 3.59
N GLU A 98 -20.08 1.05 3.93
CA GLU A 98 -21.22 1.64 3.21
C GLU A 98 -21.25 3.16 3.33
N ASP A 99 -20.94 3.73 4.50
CA ASP A 99 -20.91 5.17 4.72
C ASP A 99 -19.76 5.84 3.92
N GLU A 100 -18.56 5.23 3.89
CA GLU A 100 -17.43 5.69 3.06
C GLU A 100 -17.77 5.70 1.56
N GLU A 101 -18.41 4.64 1.05
CA GLU A 101 -18.85 4.57 -0.35
C GLU A 101 -19.86 5.67 -0.71
N ASN A 102 -20.73 6.06 0.23
CA ASN A 102 -21.73 7.11 0.01
C ASN A 102 -21.12 8.53 0.01
N GLU A 103 -20.09 8.79 0.81
CA GLU A 103 -19.43 10.12 0.86
C GLU A 103 -18.65 10.45 -0.42
N ASP A 104 -18.02 9.47 -1.05
CA ASP A 104 -17.28 9.65 -2.31
C ASP A 104 -18.19 9.85 -3.54
N GLY A 105 -19.45 9.42 -3.46
CA GLY A 105 -20.42 9.49 -4.57
C GLY A 105 -21.12 10.84 -4.78
N ASP A 106 -21.21 11.71 -3.76
CA ASP A 106 -22.00 12.96 -3.81
C ASP A 106 -21.20 14.19 -4.31
N GLY A 107 -19.90 14.01 -4.60
CA GLY A 107 -18.98 15.10 -4.98
C GLY A 107 -19.10 15.66 -6.41
N ASP A 108 -19.68 14.90 -7.35
CA ASP A 108 -19.65 15.25 -8.79
C ASP A 108 -20.87 16.07 -9.27
N ASP A 109 -22.00 16.03 -8.56
CA ASP A 109 -23.27 16.59 -9.08
C ASP A 109 -23.44 18.11 -8.88
N ARG A 110 -22.53 18.76 -8.14
CA ARG A 110 -22.66 20.20 -7.78
C ARG A 110 -21.96 21.17 -8.74
N GLN A 111 -21.08 20.70 -9.63
CA GLN A 111 -20.31 21.61 -10.52
C GLN A 111 -20.97 21.89 -11.88
N SER A 112 -22.02 21.15 -12.27
CA SER A 112 -22.61 21.28 -13.61
C SER A 112 -23.74 22.33 -13.71
N ARG A 113 -24.29 22.83 -12.60
CA ARG A 113 -25.49 23.69 -12.63
C ARG A 113 -25.23 25.21 -12.72
N ASP A 114 -24.00 25.70 -12.53
CA ASP A 114 -23.72 27.15 -12.51
C ASP A 114 -23.00 27.71 -13.76
N ARG A 115 -22.60 26.87 -14.73
CA ARG A 115 -21.91 27.36 -15.95
C ARG A 115 -22.85 27.75 -17.11
N GLY A 116 -24.17 27.61 -16.94
CA GLY A 116 -25.16 27.79 -18.01
C GLY A 116 -25.66 29.21 -18.28
N ARG A 117 -25.27 30.24 -17.51
CA ARG A 117 -25.93 31.57 -17.57
C ARG A 117 -25.03 32.78 -17.85
N ARG A 118 -23.89 32.60 -18.54
CA ARG A 118 -23.04 33.73 -19.00
C ARG A 118 -22.62 33.62 -20.46
N GLY A 119 -23.58 33.38 -21.35
CA GLY A 119 -23.33 33.36 -22.78
C GLY A 119 -24.42 34.06 -23.57
N ARG A 120 -24.51 35.40 -23.49
CA ARG A 120 -25.23 36.28 -24.44
C ARG A 120 -25.12 37.76 -24.04
N ARG A 121 -23.95 38.39 -24.24
CA ARG A 121 -23.86 39.81 -24.67
C ARG A 121 -22.64 40.00 -25.55
N ARG A 122 -22.92 39.87 -26.84
CA ARG A 122 -22.11 40.22 -28.00
C ARG A 122 -22.12 41.74 -28.15
N GLY A 123 -20.96 42.39 -28.23
CA GLY A 123 -20.88 43.76 -28.77
C GLY A 123 -19.71 44.61 -28.28
N GLY A 124 -18.77 44.90 -29.19
CA GLY A 124 -18.25 46.27 -29.33
C GLY A 124 -16.78 46.55 -28.99
N LYS A 125 -15.92 46.38 -30.01
CA LYS A 125 -14.93 47.36 -30.53
C LYS A 125 -13.70 47.78 -29.67
N PRO A 126 -12.47 47.72 -30.23
CA PRO A 126 -11.24 48.11 -29.54
C PRO A 126 -10.95 49.60 -29.67
N ARG A 127 -10.34 50.21 -28.65
CA ARG A 127 -9.65 51.51 -28.73
C ARG A 127 -8.43 51.54 -27.82
N ASP A 128 -7.29 51.47 -28.49
CA ASP A 128 -6.05 52.22 -28.26
C ASP A 128 -6.17 53.46 -27.34
N ARG A 129 -5.30 53.54 -26.33
CA ARG A 129 -4.76 54.80 -25.76
C ARG A 129 -3.62 54.52 -24.77
N GLY A 130 -2.40 54.81 -25.22
CA GLY A 130 -1.53 55.83 -24.60
C GLY A 130 -0.82 55.51 -23.27
N GLU A 131 0.51 55.52 -23.37
CA GLU A 131 1.53 55.51 -22.32
C GLU A 131 1.27 56.47 -21.14
N HIS A 132 1.69 56.08 -19.93
CA HIS A 132 2.46 56.98 -19.06
C HIS A 132 3.34 56.21 -18.07
N LYS A 133 4.64 56.51 -18.22
CA LYS A 133 5.77 56.25 -17.34
C LYS A 133 5.58 56.89 -15.96
N ARG A 134 5.99 56.21 -14.89
CA ARG A 134 6.56 56.80 -13.66
C ARG A 134 7.30 55.73 -12.86
N ASP A 135 8.56 56.03 -12.61
CA ASP A 135 9.54 55.32 -11.81
C ASP A 135 9.18 55.33 -10.32
N ALA A 136 9.54 54.27 -9.58
CA ALA A 136 10.19 54.37 -8.26
C ALA A 136 10.55 52.98 -7.71
N ALA A 137 11.76 52.92 -7.17
CA ALA A 137 12.45 51.82 -6.53
C ALA A 137 11.68 51.06 -5.44
N ASP A 138 11.96 49.77 -5.30
CA ASP A 138 12.29 49.20 -4.00
C ASP A 138 13.30 48.04 -4.14
N SER A 139 14.00 47.84 -3.04
CA SER A 139 15.36 47.37 -2.82
C SER A 139 15.42 45.92 -2.33
N GLY A 140 16.63 45.34 -2.38
CA GLY A 140 17.14 44.42 -1.35
C GLY A 140 16.73 42.96 -1.49
N GLU A 141 17.65 42.09 -1.93
CA GLU A 141 18.51 41.23 -1.07
C GLU A 141 17.76 39.95 -0.63
N ALA A 142 18.01 38.77 -1.21
CA ALA A 142 19.21 37.90 -1.15
C ALA A 142 19.35 37.13 0.18
N SER A 143 19.94 35.92 0.04
CA SER A 143 20.38 34.94 1.07
C SER A 143 19.31 33.96 1.60
N ASP A 144 19.60 32.71 1.95
CA ASP A 144 20.65 31.72 1.62
C ASP A 144 20.28 30.43 2.41
N ALA A 145 20.96 29.33 2.10
CA ALA A 145 21.24 28.16 2.96
C ALA A 145 20.06 27.20 3.30
N ALA A 146 20.06 25.97 2.78
CA ALA A 146 20.90 24.81 3.12
C ALA A 146 20.32 24.03 4.32
N ASP A 147 19.80 22.84 4.04
CA ASP A 147 19.31 21.86 5.00
C ASP A 147 20.38 20.76 5.12
N GLU A 148 20.98 20.66 6.32
CA GLU A 148 22.02 19.68 6.66
C GLU A 148 21.37 18.38 7.15
N ALA A 149 21.76 17.27 6.52
CA ALA A 149 21.44 15.92 6.96
C ALA A 149 22.41 15.48 8.06
N GLU A 150 21.89 15.20 9.24
CA GLU A 150 22.62 14.61 10.37
C GLU A 150 22.64 13.08 10.29
N GLU A 151 23.84 12.52 10.34
CA GLU A 151 24.15 11.09 10.45
C GLU A 151 23.93 10.60 11.89
N GLY A 152 23.11 9.57 12.06
CA GLY A 152 22.93 8.84 13.32
C GLY A 152 23.66 7.49 13.31
N ALA A 153 24.61 7.35 14.23
CA ALA A 153 25.55 6.24 14.41
C ALA A 153 24.91 4.86 14.68
N ASP A 154 25.49 3.81 14.09
CA ASP A 154 25.30 2.40 14.49
C ASP A 154 26.58 1.87 15.15
N ALA A 155 26.46 1.46 16.41
CA ALA A 155 27.55 0.93 17.22
C ALA A 155 27.63 -0.59 17.06
N GLY A 156 28.81 -1.05 16.63
CA GLY A 156 29.12 -2.45 16.39
C GLY A 156 29.07 -3.33 17.65
N VAL A 157 28.32 -4.42 17.48
CA VAL A 157 28.51 -5.81 17.92
C VAL A 157 29.78 -6.13 18.72
N GLU A 158 29.61 -6.70 19.92
CA GLU A 158 30.51 -7.73 20.46
C GLU A 158 29.72 -9.00 20.84
N ASP A 159 30.10 -10.08 20.17
CA ASP A 159 29.78 -11.49 20.45
C ASP A 159 30.82 -12.03 21.46
N ILE A 160 30.42 -12.90 22.40
CA ILE A 160 30.91 -14.29 22.51
C ILE A 160 30.46 -15.02 23.81
N SER A 161 29.77 -16.13 23.57
CA SER A 161 30.08 -17.49 24.09
C SER A 161 29.72 -17.95 25.53
N HIS A 162 28.98 -19.08 25.52
CA HIS A 162 29.10 -20.31 26.33
C HIS A 162 28.62 -20.28 27.80
N THR A 163 27.68 -21.14 28.21
CA THR A 163 27.98 -22.58 28.43
C THR A 163 26.72 -23.45 28.49
N SER A 164 26.95 -24.72 28.16
CA SER A 164 26.00 -25.80 27.89
C SER A 164 25.75 -26.71 29.11
N GLU A 165 24.67 -27.51 29.01
CA GLU A 165 24.34 -28.77 29.73
C GLU A 165 23.91 -28.62 31.21
N ILE A 166 22.86 -29.30 31.73
CA ILE A 166 22.79 -30.75 31.99
C ILE A 166 21.36 -31.17 32.44
N ILE A 167 20.80 -32.17 31.73
CA ILE A 167 20.10 -33.41 32.16
C ILE A 167 18.64 -33.43 32.70
N GLU A 168 17.89 -34.33 32.05
CA GLU A 168 16.61 -34.97 32.35
C GLU A 168 16.45 -35.56 33.77
N HIS A 169 15.22 -35.58 34.30
CA HIS A 169 14.78 -36.79 34.98
C HIS A 169 13.28 -37.09 34.84
N ALA A 170 13.01 -38.39 34.81
CA ALA A 170 11.82 -39.05 34.33
C ALA A 170 10.71 -39.23 35.39
N ALA A 171 9.55 -39.60 34.86
CA ALA A 171 8.43 -40.37 35.41
C ALA A 171 8.46 -40.82 36.88
N ASP A 172 7.36 -40.54 37.58
CA ASP A 172 6.49 -41.55 38.21
C ASP A 172 5.03 -41.08 38.07
#